data_AF-A0A954CSG2-F1
#
_entry.id   AF-A0A954CSG2-F1
#
_cell.length_a   1.000
_cell.length_b   1.000
_cell.length_c   1.000
_cell.angle_alpha   90.00
_cell.angle_beta   90.00
_cell.angle_gamma   90.00
#
_symmetry.space_group_name_H-M   'P 1'
#
loop_
_entity.id
_entity.type
_entity.pdbx_description
1 polymer ?
#
loop_
_entity_poly.entity_id
_entity_poly.type
_entity_poly.pdbx_seq_one_letter_code
_entity_poly.pdbx_strand_id
1 'polypeptide(L)'
;NSFEFVLGPTETLDHATRALHFGSKVCVDATRPLPGDVGTDTQGTGVLGIGKAASEHAAPEPAPDVQTLELPDGEGVVNTWTVGERLVVIELEKTRGHQPRELANTMFEKAGEGALPWIVFLPQGLVKPGDIPALAWATMANIDPERDLIFHETLVETDGRKRLARHPRHLAVDATKKDDRDGFVRDWPEMQLHPAETLRRVQSLLKDKGIEMPTDFVPDGWF
;
A
#
# COMPACT_ATOMS: atom_id res chain seq x y z
N ASN A 1 0.34 -11.77 10.68
CA ASN A 1 -0.15 -11.60 9.29
C ASN A 1 1.03 -11.81 8.38
N SER A 2 0.94 -12.78 7.47
CA SER A 2 2.02 -13.08 6.54
C SER A 2 1.74 -12.44 5.19
N PHE A 3 2.81 -12.00 4.51
CA PHE A 3 2.77 -11.54 3.13
C PHE A 3 3.46 -12.58 2.26
N GLU A 4 2.80 -13.01 1.19
CA GLU A 4 3.41 -13.87 0.17
C GLU A 4 3.38 -13.17 -1.19
N PHE A 5 4.54 -13.10 -1.83
CA PHE A 5 4.71 -12.50 -3.14
C PHE A 5 4.79 -13.59 -4.20
N VAL A 6 4.05 -13.40 -5.29
CA VAL A 6 4.06 -14.31 -6.44
C VAL A 6 4.22 -13.50 -7.71
N LEU A 7 5.18 -13.89 -8.55
CA LEU A 7 5.33 -13.36 -9.89
C LEU A 7 4.48 -14.16 -10.87
N GLY A 8 3.83 -13.48 -11.81
CA GLY A 8 3.06 -14.15 -12.84
C GLY A 8 2.26 -13.23 -13.74
N PRO A 9 1.33 -13.81 -14.53
CA PRO A 9 0.53 -13.07 -15.50
C PRO A 9 -0.34 -12.01 -14.85
N THR A 10 -0.38 -10.80 -15.40
CA THR A 10 -1.22 -9.68 -14.92
C THR A 10 -2.17 -9.21 -16.01
N GLU A 11 -3.13 -8.37 -15.64
CA GLU A 11 -4.07 -7.80 -16.61
C GLU A 11 -3.34 -6.82 -17.57
N THR A 12 -3.78 -6.80 -18.83
CA THR A 12 -3.53 -5.79 -19.87
C THR A 12 -3.64 -4.37 -19.36
N LEU A 13 -4.69 -4.08 -18.58
CA LEU A 13 -4.93 -2.74 -18.03
C LEU A 13 -4.03 -2.39 -16.83
N ASP A 14 -3.19 -3.32 -16.37
CA ASP A 14 -2.24 -3.04 -15.31
C ASP A 14 -1.05 -2.25 -15.87
N HIS A 15 -1.07 -0.94 -15.62
CA HIS A 15 0.02 -0.05 -16.00
C HIS A 15 1.19 -0.06 -15.02
N ALA A 16 0.99 -0.42 -13.76
CA ALA A 16 2.04 -0.34 -12.74
C ALA A 16 3.08 -1.46 -12.87
N THR A 17 2.69 -2.59 -13.48
CA THR A 17 3.54 -3.76 -13.72
C THR A 17 4.78 -3.46 -14.55
N ARG A 18 5.89 -4.09 -14.17
CA ARG A 18 7.21 -3.94 -14.80
C ARG A 18 7.27 -4.37 -16.27
N ALA A 19 6.40 -5.28 -16.68
CA ALA A 19 6.31 -5.79 -18.05
C ALA A 19 4.85 -5.99 -18.45
N LEU A 20 4.57 -5.91 -19.75
CA LEU A 20 3.23 -6.15 -20.27
C LEU A 20 2.76 -7.57 -19.90
N HIS A 21 1.60 -7.66 -19.25
CA HIS A 21 1.00 -8.91 -18.77
C HIS A 21 1.85 -9.71 -17.78
N PHE A 22 2.87 -9.11 -17.16
CA PHE A 22 3.69 -9.81 -16.17
C PHE A 22 4.17 -8.89 -15.06
N GLY A 23 3.89 -9.28 -13.81
CA GLY A 23 4.37 -8.58 -12.63
C GLY A 23 4.06 -9.34 -11.36
N SER A 24 4.11 -8.63 -10.23
CA SER A 24 3.94 -9.24 -8.92
C SER A 24 2.50 -9.17 -8.41
N LYS A 25 2.15 -10.13 -7.56
CA LYS A 25 0.92 -10.16 -6.75
C LYS A 25 1.32 -10.39 -5.31
N VAL A 26 0.51 -9.86 -4.40
CA VAL A 26 0.66 -10.10 -2.97
C VAL A 26 -0.57 -10.79 -2.42
N CYS A 27 -0.35 -11.87 -1.67
CA CYS A 27 -1.36 -12.52 -0.84
C CYS A 27 -1.14 -12.05 0.59
N VAL A 28 -2.20 -11.52 1.20
CA VAL A 28 -2.20 -11.08 2.60
C VAL A 28 -3.01 -12.07 3.40
N ASP A 29 -2.34 -12.79 4.30
CA ASP A 29 -3.03 -13.60 5.30
C ASP A 29 -3.37 -12.74 6.52
N ALA A 30 -4.65 -12.35 6.56
CA ALA A 30 -5.26 -11.59 7.64
C ALA A 30 -6.00 -12.47 8.66
N THR A 31 -5.84 -13.80 8.59
CA THR A 31 -6.47 -14.71 9.55
C THR A 31 -5.75 -14.69 10.89
N ARG A 32 -6.49 -15.01 11.96
CA ARG A 32 -5.89 -15.24 13.27
C ARG A 32 -5.06 -16.54 13.20
N PRO A 33 -3.76 -16.52 13.57
CA PRO A 33 -2.96 -17.73 13.62
C PRO A 33 -3.61 -18.80 14.49
N LEU A 34 -3.64 -20.03 14.01
CA LEU A 34 -4.11 -21.19 14.75
C LEU A 34 -2.95 -21.85 15.52
N PRO A 35 -3.24 -22.55 16.64
CA PRO A 35 -2.22 -23.32 17.35
C PRO A 35 -1.56 -24.35 16.41
N GLY A 36 -0.25 -24.25 16.24
CA GLY A 36 0.52 -25.12 15.34
C GLY A 36 0.84 -24.48 13.99
N ASP A 37 0.40 -23.25 13.70
CA ASP A 37 0.93 -22.50 12.56
C ASP A 37 2.40 -22.12 12.80
N VAL A 38 3.19 -22.10 11.74
CA VAL A 38 4.62 -21.78 11.81
C VAL A 38 4.80 -20.36 12.37
N GLY A 39 5.52 -20.22 13.48
CA GLY A 39 5.71 -18.94 14.18
C GLY A 39 4.75 -18.69 15.34
N THR A 40 3.83 -19.61 15.65
CA THR A 40 3.29 -19.73 17.02
C THR A 40 4.35 -20.45 17.87
N ASP A 41 4.49 -20.08 19.15
CA ASP A 41 5.55 -20.53 20.09
C ASP A 41 5.66 -22.06 20.30
N THR A 42 4.92 -22.85 19.54
CA THR A 42 4.78 -24.31 19.64
C THR A 42 5.46 -25.09 18.51
N GLN A 43 6.21 -24.49 17.60
CA GLN A 43 6.99 -25.25 16.62
C GLN A 43 8.48 -25.28 16.95
N GLY A 44 8.87 -26.37 17.64
CA GLY A 44 10.23 -26.85 17.65
C GLY A 44 10.70 -27.16 16.23
N THR A 45 11.94 -26.78 15.94
CA THR A 45 12.66 -27.14 14.73
C THR A 45 12.79 -28.67 14.63
N GLY A 46 12.17 -29.30 13.63
CA GLY A 46 12.60 -30.62 13.15
C GLY A 46 11.53 -31.70 13.05
N VAL A 47 11.73 -32.56 12.06
CA VAL A 47 10.93 -33.71 11.63
C VAL A 47 10.62 -34.76 12.72
N LEU A 48 11.15 -34.66 13.94
CA LEU A 48 10.86 -35.58 15.06
C LEU A 48 11.03 -34.81 16.39
N GLY A 49 9.95 -34.51 17.11
CA GLY A 49 10.08 -33.78 18.38
C GLY A 49 8.78 -33.65 19.17
N ILE A 50 8.59 -34.55 20.14
CA ILE A 50 7.45 -34.63 21.03
C ILE A 50 7.58 -33.57 22.14
N GLY A 51 6.55 -32.74 22.34
CA GLY A 51 6.17 -32.20 23.65
C GLY A 51 6.51 -30.73 23.97
N LYS A 52 5.46 -29.90 24.08
CA LYS A 52 5.06 -29.24 25.34
C LYS A 52 3.58 -28.86 25.27
N ALA A 53 2.90 -28.92 26.41
CA ALA A 53 1.47 -28.67 26.55
C ALA A 53 1.06 -27.35 25.88
N ALA A 54 -0.10 -27.37 25.21
CA ALA A 54 -0.71 -26.23 24.56
C ALA A 54 -0.74 -25.03 25.52
N SER A 55 -0.03 -23.97 25.17
CA SER A 55 -0.23 -22.67 25.81
C SER A 55 -1.64 -22.21 25.45
N GLU A 56 -2.49 -22.08 26.45
CA GLU A 56 -3.82 -21.51 26.31
C GLU A 56 -3.69 -20.05 25.88
N HIS A 57 -4.06 -19.78 24.63
CA HIS A 57 -4.64 -18.53 24.16
C HIS A 57 -4.03 -17.25 24.76
N ALA A 58 -2.82 -16.89 24.33
CA ALA A 58 -2.47 -15.49 24.31
C ALA A 58 -3.43 -14.79 23.32
N ALA A 59 -4.31 -13.94 23.84
CA ALA A 59 -5.01 -12.95 23.02
C ALA A 59 -3.95 -12.18 22.22
N PRO A 60 -4.26 -11.72 20.98
CA PRO A 60 -3.33 -10.86 20.27
C PRO A 60 -2.94 -9.72 21.23
N GLU A 61 -1.64 -9.54 21.47
CA GLU A 61 -1.20 -8.39 22.25
C GLU A 61 -1.83 -7.13 21.65
N PRO A 62 -2.30 -6.19 22.49
CA PRO A 62 -2.84 -4.94 21.98
C PRO A 62 -1.85 -4.35 20.98
N ALA A 63 -2.35 -3.89 19.83
CA ALA A 63 -1.50 -3.26 18.83
C ALA A 63 -0.66 -2.19 19.55
N PRO A 64 0.67 -2.18 19.36
CA PRO A 64 1.53 -1.25 20.05
C PRO A 64 1.04 0.17 19.78
N ASP A 65 1.19 1.05 20.77
CA ASP A 65 0.87 2.47 20.60
C ASP A 65 1.64 3.00 19.40
N VAL A 66 0.89 3.41 18.38
CA VAL A 66 1.44 3.94 17.14
C VAL A 66 2.01 5.31 17.45
N GLN A 67 3.31 5.48 17.21
CA GLN A 67 3.94 6.78 17.40
C GLN A 67 3.40 7.75 16.35
N THR A 68 3.12 8.99 16.77
CA THR A 68 2.89 10.07 15.82
C THR A 68 4.13 10.22 14.96
N LEU A 69 3.99 9.96 13.65
CA LEU A 69 5.05 10.19 12.70
C LEU A 69 5.35 11.69 12.67
N GLU A 70 6.59 12.08 12.98
CA GLU A 70 7.06 13.43 12.68
C GLU A 70 7.01 13.63 11.17
N LEU A 71 6.18 14.57 10.73
CA LEU A 71 5.94 14.82 9.31
C LEU A 71 7.27 15.16 8.62
N PRO A 72 7.59 14.51 7.49
CA PRO A 72 8.86 14.75 6.83
C PRO A 72 8.91 16.14 6.20
N ASP A 73 9.89 16.96 6.58
CA ASP A 73 10.33 18.13 5.81
C ASP A 73 11.26 17.70 4.66
N GLY A 74 10.82 16.68 3.90
CA GLY A 74 11.57 16.11 2.80
C GLY A 74 11.42 16.93 1.51
N GLU A 75 12.45 16.95 0.69
CA GLU A 75 12.34 17.46 -0.68
C GLU A 75 11.14 16.80 -1.37
N GLY A 76 10.33 17.59 -2.08
CA GLY A 76 9.17 17.13 -2.84
C GLY A 76 7.93 16.74 -2.00
N VAL A 77 7.98 16.81 -0.67
CA VAL A 77 6.78 16.63 0.17
C VAL A 77 5.91 17.89 0.07
N VAL A 78 4.69 17.73 -0.43
CA VAL A 78 3.77 18.85 -0.67
C VAL A 78 2.69 18.92 0.39
N ASN A 79 2.12 17.77 0.76
CA ASN A 79 1.04 17.68 1.72
C ASN A 79 1.13 16.38 2.51
N THR A 80 0.59 16.36 3.72
CA THR A 80 0.46 15.12 4.50
C THR A 80 -0.84 15.15 5.30
N TRP A 81 -1.53 14.01 5.30
CA TRP A 81 -2.79 13.85 6.02
C TRP A 81 -2.93 12.41 6.54
N THR A 82 -3.93 12.17 7.38
CA THR A 82 -4.10 10.87 8.05
C THR A 82 -5.48 10.28 7.79
N VAL A 83 -5.55 8.95 7.82
CA VAL A 83 -6.80 8.19 7.87
C VAL A 83 -6.84 7.47 9.20
N GLY A 84 -7.58 8.04 10.15
CA GLY A 84 -7.53 7.62 11.55
C GLY A 84 -6.13 7.74 12.14
N GLU A 85 -5.78 6.86 13.08
CA GLU A 85 -4.51 6.89 13.81
C GLU A 85 -3.43 5.99 13.19
N ARG A 86 -3.77 5.21 12.15
CA ARG A 86 -2.93 4.08 11.67
C ARG A 86 -2.41 4.23 10.25
N LEU A 87 -2.85 5.24 9.51
CA LEU A 87 -2.44 5.45 8.13
C LEU A 87 -2.12 6.93 7.93
N VAL A 88 -0.91 7.19 7.42
CA VAL A 88 -0.44 8.50 6.99
C VAL A 88 -0.29 8.48 5.48
N VAL A 89 -0.82 9.49 4.82
CA VAL A 89 -0.73 9.70 3.38
C VAL A 89 0.16 10.90 3.12
N ILE A 90 1.23 10.69 2.36
CA ILE A 90 2.23 11.70 2.03
C ILE A 90 2.14 11.97 0.53
N GLU A 91 1.78 13.20 0.18
CA GLU A 91 1.71 13.64 -1.21
C GLU A 91 3.04 14.20 -1.67
N LEU A 92 3.53 13.68 -2.80
CA LEU A 92 4.83 13.99 -3.36
C LEU A 92 4.73 14.60 -4.76
N GLU A 93 5.54 15.63 -4.98
CA GLU A 93 6.00 16.04 -6.30
C GLU A 93 7.40 15.45 -6.51
N LYS A 94 7.51 14.40 -7.32
CA LYS A 94 8.78 13.64 -7.48
C LYS A 94 9.83 14.44 -8.24
N THR A 95 10.96 14.69 -7.58
CA THR A 95 12.14 15.33 -8.18
C THR A 95 13.18 14.32 -8.64
N ARG A 96 13.16 13.10 -8.09
CA ARG A 96 14.13 12.03 -8.38
C ARG A 96 13.53 10.62 -8.23
N GLY A 97 14.22 9.64 -8.81
CA GLY A 97 13.85 8.22 -8.68
C GLY A 97 14.05 7.70 -7.26
N HIS A 98 13.26 6.69 -6.87
CA HIS A 98 13.32 6.02 -5.57
C HIS A 98 13.12 6.91 -4.32
N GLN A 99 12.74 8.18 -4.49
CA GLN A 99 12.51 9.15 -3.42
C GLN A 99 11.54 8.65 -2.32
N PRO A 100 10.39 8.01 -2.63
CA PRO A 100 9.51 7.45 -1.59
C PRO A 100 10.20 6.38 -0.73
N ARG A 101 11.02 5.52 -1.34
CA ARG A 101 11.76 4.45 -0.65
C ARG A 101 12.82 5.01 0.31
N GLU A 102 13.54 6.04 -0.11
CA GLU A 102 14.53 6.69 0.76
C GLU A 102 13.88 7.44 1.94
N LEU A 103 12.76 8.14 1.70
CA LEU A 103 11.99 8.78 2.76
C LEU A 103 11.47 7.75 3.76
N ALA A 104 10.86 6.65 3.27
CA ALA A 104 10.38 5.56 4.10
C ALA A 104 11.51 4.99 4.97
N ASN A 105 12.65 4.63 4.37
CA ASN A 105 13.78 4.07 5.10
C ASN A 105 14.33 5.04 6.17
N THR A 106 14.39 6.33 5.85
CA THR A 106 14.81 7.36 6.82
C THR A 106 13.85 7.42 8.02
N MET A 107 12.53 7.37 7.77
CA MET A 107 11.52 7.35 8.85
C MET A 107 11.62 6.08 9.69
N PHE A 108 11.78 4.95 9.01
CA PHE A 108 11.93 3.63 9.59
C PHE A 108 13.16 3.54 10.50
N GLU A 109 14.28 4.12 10.10
CA GLU A 109 15.51 4.22 10.91
C GLU A 109 15.32 5.12 12.13
N LYS A 110 14.70 6.31 11.95
CA LYS A 110 14.43 7.25 13.05
C LYS A 110 13.50 6.67 14.11
N ALA A 111 12.49 5.90 13.70
CA ALA A 111 11.56 5.26 14.62
C ALA A 111 12.20 4.12 15.43
N GLY A 112 13.26 3.49 14.91
CA GLY A 112 13.92 2.37 15.54
C GLY A 112 12.94 1.23 15.88
N GLU A 113 12.82 0.90 17.16
CA GLU A 113 11.92 -0.13 17.67
C GLU A 113 10.46 0.32 17.83
N GLY A 114 10.20 1.63 17.84
CA GLY A 114 8.87 2.21 17.99
C GLY A 114 8.01 1.95 16.77
N ALA A 115 6.72 1.64 16.94
CA ALA A 115 5.79 1.36 15.85
C ALA A 115 5.37 2.65 15.11
N LEU A 116 5.42 2.64 13.78
CA LEU A 116 4.91 3.74 12.95
C LEU A 116 3.53 3.40 12.37
N PRO A 117 2.73 4.42 12.02
CA PRO A 117 1.56 4.21 11.17
C PRO A 117 2.00 3.67 9.81
N TRP A 118 1.10 3.01 9.10
CA TRP A 118 1.33 2.69 7.69
C TRP A 118 1.46 3.97 6.89
N ILE A 119 2.35 3.96 5.91
CA ILE A 119 2.67 5.13 5.10
C ILE A 119 2.29 4.84 3.66
N VAL A 120 1.54 5.75 3.04
CA VAL A 120 1.24 5.68 1.60
C VAL A 120 1.76 6.96 0.96
N PHE A 121 2.63 6.80 -0.04
CA PHE A 121 3.08 7.91 -0.87
C PHE A 121 2.20 8.03 -2.12
N LEU A 122 1.66 9.21 -2.39
CA LEU A 122 0.84 9.50 -3.56
C LEU A 122 1.42 10.66 -4.38
N PRO A 123 1.11 10.75 -5.68
CA PRO A 123 1.32 11.99 -6.43
C PRO A 123 0.51 13.13 -5.80
N GLN A 124 1.08 14.33 -5.79
CA GLN A 124 0.41 15.54 -5.36
C GLN A 124 -0.97 15.71 -6.01
N GLY A 125 -1.97 16.00 -5.18
CA GLY A 125 -3.32 16.36 -5.63
C GLY A 125 -4.10 15.24 -6.33
N LEU A 126 -3.61 14.00 -6.31
CA LEU A 126 -4.29 12.87 -6.97
C LEU A 126 -5.62 12.50 -6.30
N VAL A 127 -5.68 12.63 -4.97
CA VAL A 127 -6.82 12.22 -4.15
C VAL A 127 -7.14 13.34 -3.17
N LYS A 128 -8.44 13.64 -3.00
CA LYS A 128 -8.89 14.57 -1.96
C LYS A 128 -8.65 13.99 -0.56
N PRO A 129 -8.09 14.77 0.39
CA PRO A 129 -7.90 14.29 1.75
C PRO A 129 -9.20 13.79 2.38
N GLY A 130 -9.15 12.59 2.94
CA GLY A 130 -10.30 11.92 3.56
C GLY A 130 -11.15 11.08 2.61
N ASP A 131 -10.90 11.10 1.29
CA ASP A 131 -11.57 10.19 0.35
C ASP A 131 -10.90 8.82 0.36
N ILE A 132 -11.40 7.96 1.26
CA ILE A 132 -10.86 6.61 1.48
C ILE A 132 -11.05 5.70 0.24
N PRO A 133 -12.23 5.67 -0.43
CA PRO A 133 -12.37 4.92 -1.68
C PRO A 133 -11.38 5.35 -2.77
N ALA A 134 -11.18 6.66 -2.95
CA ALA A 134 -10.21 7.20 -3.90
C ALA A 134 -8.78 6.79 -3.57
N LEU A 135 -8.42 6.89 -2.29
CA LEU A 135 -7.11 6.50 -1.78
C LEU A 135 -6.86 5.01 -2.08
N ALA A 136 -7.80 4.14 -1.72
CA ALA A 136 -7.67 2.70 -1.94
C ALA A 136 -7.49 2.38 -3.43
N TRP A 137 -8.32 2.99 -4.30
CA TRP A 137 -8.21 2.81 -5.74
C TRP A 137 -6.87 3.30 -6.29
N ALA A 138 -6.48 4.54 -5.98
CA ALA A 138 -5.24 5.14 -6.46
C ALA A 138 -4.02 4.35 -5.98
N THR A 139 -4.00 3.92 -4.72
CA THR A 139 -2.93 3.10 -4.18
C THR A 139 -2.84 1.75 -4.88
N MET A 140 -3.96 1.02 -5.01
CA MET A 140 -3.95 -0.32 -5.61
C MET A 140 -3.69 -0.30 -7.12
N ALA A 141 -4.09 0.76 -7.82
CA ALA A 141 -3.86 0.90 -9.25
C ALA A 141 -2.41 1.30 -9.60
N ASN A 142 -1.68 1.93 -8.67
CA ASN A 142 -0.35 2.49 -8.94
C ASN A 142 0.82 1.65 -8.41
N ILE A 143 0.58 0.41 -7.99
CA ILE A 143 1.62 -0.44 -7.38
C ILE A 143 1.87 -1.73 -8.16
N ASP A 144 3.16 -2.09 -8.29
CA ASP A 144 3.62 -3.47 -8.42
C ASP A 144 4.05 -3.93 -7.01
N PRO A 145 3.32 -4.84 -6.34
CA PRO A 145 3.53 -5.14 -4.91
C PRO A 145 4.96 -5.45 -4.49
N GLU A 146 5.73 -6.21 -5.26
CA GLU A 146 7.13 -6.53 -4.96
C GLU A 146 8.05 -5.31 -5.08
N ARG A 147 7.78 -4.40 -6.02
CA ARG A 147 8.59 -3.18 -6.22
C ARG A 147 8.24 -2.11 -5.19
N ASP A 148 6.95 -1.95 -4.90
CA ASP A 148 6.41 -0.74 -4.28
C ASP A 148 5.99 -0.91 -2.82
N LEU A 149 5.87 -2.15 -2.31
CA LEU A 149 5.76 -2.37 -0.87
C LEU A 149 7.15 -2.35 -0.23
N ILE A 150 7.36 -1.35 0.62
CA ILE A 150 8.63 -1.09 1.30
C ILE A 150 8.46 -1.52 2.75
N PHE A 151 9.27 -2.47 3.18
CA PHE A 151 9.26 -2.99 4.53
C PHE A 151 10.58 -2.68 5.23
N HIS A 152 10.53 -2.32 6.51
CA HIS A 152 11.73 -2.30 7.35
C HIS A 152 12.18 -3.75 7.54
N GLU A 153 13.30 -4.12 6.90
CA GLU A 153 13.67 -5.51 6.64
C GLU A 153 13.87 -6.37 7.91
N THR A 154 13.40 -7.60 7.82
CA THR A 154 14.31 -8.75 7.94
C THR A 154 13.88 -9.75 6.87
N LEU A 155 14.50 -9.73 5.69
CA LEU A 155 14.23 -10.75 4.67
C LEU A 155 14.92 -12.05 5.10
N VAL A 156 14.18 -13.15 5.19
CA VAL A 156 14.72 -14.50 5.35
C VAL A 156 14.64 -15.18 3.99
N GLU A 157 15.77 -15.55 3.40
CA GLU A 157 15.74 -16.46 2.26
C GLU A 157 15.45 -17.87 2.75
N THR A 158 14.46 -18.52 2.14
CA THR A 158 14.24 -19.96 2.31
C THR A 158 13.94 -20.55 0.94
N ASP A 159 14.68 -21.57 0.53
CA ASP A 159 14.48 -22.28 -0.74
C ASP A 159 14.46 -21.40 -2.01
N GLY A 160 15.30 -20.37 -2.07
CA GLY A 160 15.38 -19.44 -3.19
C GLY A 160 14.19 -18.47 -3.32
N ARG A 161 13.29 -18.45 -2.33
CA ARG A 161 12.23 -17.45 -2.20
C ARG A 161 12.62 -16.45 -1.12
N LYS A 162 12.64 -15.16 -1.47
CA LYS A 162 12.74 -14.08 -0.48
C LYS A 162 11.44 -14.06 0.32
N ARG A 163 11.49 -14.40 1.60
CA ARG A 163 10.37 -14.23 2.51
C ARG A 163 10.61 -13.00 3.35
N LEU A 164 9.58 -12.17 3.47
CA LEU A 164 9.57 -11.18 4.53
C LEU A 164 9.59 -11.89 5.89
N ALA A 165 10.26 -11.31 6.89
CA ALA A 165 10.02 -11.69 8.27
C ALA A 165 8.51 -11.71 8.49
N ARG A 166 8.02 -12.71 9.23
CA ARG A 166 6.57 -12.93 9.44
C ARG A 166 5.86 -11.71 10.01
N HIS A 167 6.61 -10.74 10.55
CA HIS A 167 6.12 -9.49 11.13
C HIS A 167 7.06 -8.34 10.74
N PRO A 168 6.96 -7.76 9.53
CA PRO A 168 7.63 -6.49 9.27
C PRO A 168 7.12 -5.45 10.26
N ARG A 169 8.02 -4.71 10.89
CA ARG A 169 7.65 -3.71 11.90
C ARG A 169 6.99 -2.49 11.27
N HIS A 170 7.49 -2.10 10.09
CA HIS A 170 7.05 -0.92 9.36
C HIS A 170 6.73 -1.28 7.92
N LEU A 171 5.67 -0.65 7.40
CA LEU A 171 5.22 -0.79 6.01
C LEU A 171 4.97 0.59 5.42
N ALA A 172 5.55 0.82 4.26
CA ALA A 172 5.25 1.94 3.40
C ALA A 172 4.89 1.44 1.99
N VAL A 173 4.05 2.20 1.30
CA VAL A 173 3.58 1.89 -0.05
C VAL A 173 3.92 3.05 -0.98
N ASP A 174 4.70 2.79 -2.01
CA ASP A 174 4.99 3.76 -3.06
C ASP A 174 3.93 3.68 -4.18
N ALA A 175 2.85 4.45 -4.04
CA ALA A 175 1.81 4.59 -5.06
C ALA A 175 2.00 5.83 -5.95
N THR A 176 3.21 6.37 -6.02
CA THR A 176 3.54 7.51 -6.88
C THR A 176 3.64 7.09 -8.36
N LYS A 177 3.57 8.07 -9.29
CA LYS A 177 3.86 7.82 -10.71
C LYS A 177 5.29 7.29 -10.86
N LYS A 178 5.48 6.26 -11.69
CA LYS A 178 6.80 5.69 -11.98
C LYS A 178 7.29 6.18 -13.33
N ASP A 179 8.58 6.48 -13.39
CA ASP A 179 9.24 6.96 -14.61
C ASP A 179 10.62 6.31 -14.80
N ASP A 180 11.34 6.77 -15.81
CA ASP A 180 12.66 6.27 -16.19
C ASP A 180 13.69 6.37 -15.04
N ARG A 181 13.53 7.35 -14.14
CA ARG A 181 14.39 7.50 -12.95
C ARG A 181 14.19 6.37 -11.95
N ASP A 182 13.05 5.67 -11.98
CA ASP A 182 12.79 4.45 -11.21
C ASP A 182 13.17 3.16 -11.98
N GLY A 183 13.74 3.28 -13.18
CA GLY A 183 13.97 2.16 -14.09
C GLY A 183 12.69 1.66 -14.75
N PHE A 184 11.62 2.46 -14.76
CA PHE A 184 10.34 2.12 -15.38
C PHE A 184 10.32 2.58 -16.85
N VAL A 185 10.11 1.64 -17.76
CA VAL A 185 10.30 1.87 -19.22
C VAL A 185 8.98 2.12 -19.97
N ARG A 186 7.84 1.83 -19.35
CA ARG A 186 6.53 2.04 -19.97
C ARG A 186 6.04 3.47 -19.71
N ASP A 187 5.20 3.96 -20.60
CA ASP A 187 4.50 5.22 -20.36
C ASP A 187 3.55 5.09 -19.17
N TRP A 188 3.63 6.04 -18.25
CA TRP A 188 2.67 6.14 -17.17
C TRP A 188 1.39 6.80 -17.70
N PRO A 189 0.22 6.17 -17.56
CA PRO A 189 -1.01 6.72 -18.10
C PRO A 189 -1.41 7.98 -17.34
N GLU A 190 -2.02 8.92 -18.06
CA GLU A 190 -2.81 9.97 -17.43
C GLU A 190 -4.19 9.42 -17.05
N MET A 191 -4.74 9.93 -15.96
CA MET A 191 -6.07 9.53 -15.51
C MET A 191 -7.09 9.87 -16.59
N GLN A 192 -7.93 8.91 -16.94
CA GLN A 192 -9.00 9.13 -17.91
C GLN A 192 -10.11 9.95 -17.25
N LEU A 193 -10.28 11.17 -17.72
CA LEU A 193 -11.31 12.09 -17.26
C LEU A 193 -12.31 12.38 -18.37
N HIS A 194 -13.58 12.55 -17.99
CA HIS A 194 -14.60 13.06 -18.90
C HIS A 194 -14.59 14.59 -18.89
N PRO A 195 -14.77 15.26 -20.05
CA PRO A 195 -14.94 16.71 -20.08
C PRO A 195 -16.15 17.13 -19.24
N ALA A 196 -16.00 18.21 -18.48
CA ALA A 196 -17.04 18.74 -17.61
C ALA A 196 -18.37 19.01 -18.33
N GLU A 197 -18.31 19.51 -19.57
CA GLU A 197 -19.50 19.72 -20.40
C GLU A 197 -20.27 18.41 -20.66
N THR A 198 -19.54 17.32 -20.92
CA THR A 198 -20.16 16.00 -21.14
C THR A 198 -20.84 15.51 -19.87
N LEU A 199 -20.19 15.66 -18.71
CA LEU A 199 -20.76 15.28 -17.42
C LEU A 199 -22.02 16.09 -17.07
N ARG A 200 -22.00 17.41 -17.31
CA ARG A 200 -23.18 18.28 -17.14
C ARG A 200 -24.33 17.89 -18.08
N ARG A 201 -24.02 17.55 -19.33
CA ARG A 201 -25.03 17.08 -20.30
C ARG A 201 -25.66 15.77 -19.84
N VAL A 202 -24.86 14.79 -19.41
CA VAL A 202 -25.36 13.52 -18.87
C VAL A 202 -26.24 13.77 -17.64
N GLN A 203 -25.82 14.64 -16.73
CA GLN A 203 -26.60 15.01 -15.54
C GLN A 203 -27.97 15.60 -15.93
N SER A 204 -28.02 16.51 -16.91
CA SER A 204 -29.28 17.07 -17.40
C SER A 204 -30.20 15.98 -17.95
N LEU A 205 -29.67 15.07 -18.76
CA LEU A 205 -30.46 13.99 -19.37
C LEU A 205 -31.00 13.01 -18.32
N LEU A 206 -30.20 12.67 -17.31
CA LEU A 206 -30.65 11.78 -16.22
C LEU A 206 -31.76 12.43 -15.40
N LYS A 207 -31.60 13.72 -15.07
CA LYS A 207 -32.63 14.51 -14.40
C LYS A 207 -33.95 14.54 -15.18
N ASP A 208 -33.88 14.76 -16.49
CA ASP A 208 -35.07 14.76 -17.37
C ASP A 208 -35.77 13.38 -17.43
N LYS A 209 -35.04 12.30 -17.15
CA LYS A 209 -35.58 10.94 -17.03
C LYS A 209 -36.02 10.57 -15.61
N GLY A 210 -35.93 11.50 -14.65
CA GLY A 210 -36.30 11.24 -13.26
C GLY A 210 -35.30 10.35 -12.52
N ILE A 211 -34.05 10.26 -13.00
CA ILE A 211 -32.97 9.55 -12.32
C ILE A 211 -32.18 10.57 -11.49
N GLU A 212 -32.22 10.43 -10.17
CA GLU A 212 -31.44 11.27 -9.26
C GLU A 212 -29.97 10.86 -9.29
N MET A 213 -29.10 11.85 -9.41
CA MET A 213 -27.66 11.64 -9.28
C MET A 213 -27.24 11.65 -7.80
N PRO A 214 -26.17 10.92 -7.44
CA PRO A 214 -25.57 11.04 -6.12
C PRO A 214 -25.23 12.50 -5.78
N THR A 215 -25.46 12.91 -4.54
CA THR A 215 -25.26 14.30 -4.07
C THR A 215 -23.81 14.74 -4.05
N ASP A 216 -22.88 13.78 -4.05
CA ASP A 216 -21.43 13.91 -4.10
C ASP A 216 -20.86 13.92 -5.53
N PHE A 217 -21.70 13.85 -6.56
CA PHE A 217 -21.26 13.95 -7.95
C PHE A 217 -20.78 15.38 -8.28
N VAL A 218 -19.47 15.53 -8.51
CA VAL A 218 -18.85 16.78 -8.95
C VAL A 218 -18.51 16.70 -10.45
N PRO A 219 -19.11 17.52 -11.33
CA PRO A 219 -18.84 17.46 -12.78
C PRO A 219 -17.40 17.82 -13.18
N ASP A 220 -16.63 18.40 -12.27
CA ASP A 220 -15.28 18.93 -12.53
C ASP A 220 -14.19 18.12 -11.77
N GLY A 221 -14.53 17.00 -11.15
CA GLY A 221 -13.57 16.13 -10.46
C GLY A 221 -14.14 14.75 -10.21
N TRP A 222 -13.35 13.70 -10.45
CA TRP A 222 -13.65 12.39 -9.88
C TRP A 222 -12.99 12.32 -8.50
N PHE A 223 -13.82 12.03 -7.49
CA PHE A 223 -13.62 12.26 -6.05
C PHE A 223 -13.69 13.74 -5.67
#